data_AF-A0A7S3TXS1-F1
#
_entry.id   AF-A0A7S3TXS1-F1
#
_cell.length_a   1.000
_cell.length_b   1.000
_cell.length_c   1.000
_cell.angle_alpha   90.00
_cell.angle_beta   90.00
_cell.angle_gamma   90.00
#
_symmetry.space_group_name_H-M   'P 1'
#
loop_
_entity.id
_entity.type
_entity.pdbx_description
1 polymer ?
#
loop_
_entity_poly.entity_id
_entity_poly.type
_entity_poly.pdbx_seq_one_letter_code
_entity_poly.pdbx_strand_id
1 'polypeptide(L)'
;PRPPQRRHAHRGAERALQAGAGLPRHALLPPEDMDVLRLTSFPDGHKAEDQAEGTNVAKYFDRGWCFTEQCWAGLTKAGYLSLDLGLMRGGVEYDCGSLREDCTQDGGRRPPLLPSAFAAELETKSFTNGKDDKPLVKRLYEAAFEEQFGKAT
;
A
#
# COMPACT_ATOMS: atom_id res chain seq x y z
N PRO A 1 23.76 -3.98 19.26
CA PRO A 1 22.84 -2.84 19.11
C PRO A 1 21.91 -3.02 17.90
N ARG A 2 20.67 -3.45 18.12
CA ARG A 2 19.65 -3.61 17.05
C ARG A 2 18.85 -2.30 16.91
N PRO A 3 18.56 -1.81 15.68
CA PRO A 3 17.71 -0.64 15.51
C PRO A 3 16.24 -1.01 15.79
N PRO A 4 15.46 -0.15 16.48
CA PRO A 4 14.07 -0.44 16.80
C PRO A 4 13.15 0.29 15.82
N GLN A 5 12.86 -0.26 14.64
CA GLN A 5 11.84 0.32 13.76
C GLN A 5 11.06 -0.78 13.02
N ARG A 6 9.74 -0.57 12.85
CA ARG A 6 8.69 -1.48 12.30
C ARG A 6 7.73 -2.17 13.30
N ARG A 7 7.58 -1.68 14.54
CA ARG A 7 6.46 -2.09 15.43
C ARG A 7 5.42 -0.99 15.72
N HIS A 8 5.59 0.22 15.18
CA HIS A 8 4.82 1.38 15.62
C HIS A 8 3.55 1.70 14.81
N ALA A 9 3.49 1.44 13.49
CA ALA A 9 2.33 1.81 12.69
C ALA A 9 1.09 0.94 13.01
N HIS A 10 1.25 -0.39 13.06
CA HIS A 10 0.15 -1.33 13.31
C HIS A 10 -0.42 -1.21 14.75
N ARG A 11 0.45 -1.01 15.76
CA ARG A 11 0.02 -0.79 17.15
C ARG A 11 -0.58 0.60 17.38
N GLY A 12 -0.16 1.61 16.61
CA GLY A 12 -0.70 2.97 16.69
C GLY A 12 -2.15 3.04 16.20
N ALA A 13 -2.43 2.41 15.06
CA ALA A 13 -3.78 2.36 14.49
C ALA A 13 -4.78 1.59 15.36
N GLU A 14 -4.39 0.42 15.89
CA GLU A 14 -5.26 -0.38 16.77
C GLU A 14 -5.49 0.27 18.15
N ARG A 15 -4.47 0.93 18.74
CA ARG A 15 -4.63 1.62 20.03
C ARG A 15 -5.47 2.89 19.94
N ALA A 16 -5.34 3.67 18.87
CA ALA A 16 -6.14 4.86 18.69
C ALA A 16 -7.63 4.51 18.45
N LEU A 17 -7.91 3.42 17.74
CA LEU A 17 -9.28 2.94 17.55
C LEU A 17 -9.91 2.38 18.84
N GLN A 18 -9.13 1.71 19.69
CA GLN A 18 -9.59 1.23 21.01
C GLN A 18 -9.80 2.34 22.05
N ALA A 19 -9.18 3.51 21.86
CA ALA A 19 -9.24 4.63 22.81
C ALA A 19 -10.35 5.65 22.51
N GLY A 20 -11.14 5.49 21.44
CA GLY A 20 -12.16 6.48 21.05
C GLY A 20 -11.60 7.85 20.66
N ALA A 21 -10.28 8.00 20.60
CA ALA A 21 -9.60 9.19 20.12
C ALA A 21 -9.42 9.03 18.60
N GLY A 22 -10.15 9.83 17.81
CA GLY A 22 -9.96 9.84 16.36
C GLY A 22 -8.49 9.97 16.02
N LEU A 23 -7.95 9.02 15.24
CA LEU A 23 -6.61 9.16 14.67
C LEU A 23 -6.55 10.53 13.97
N PRO A 24 -5.47 11.32 14.13
CA PRO A 24 -5.29 12.50 13.31
C PRO A 24 -5.36 12.07 11.84
N ARG A 25 -6.31 12.65 11.10
CA ARG A 25 -6.75 12.22 9.76
C ARG A 25 -5.62 12.10 8.73
N HIS A 26 -4.53 12.84 8.94
CA HIS A 26 -3.29 12.78 8.13
C HIS A 26 -2.37 11.58 8.42
N ALA A 27 -2.61 10.76 9.44
CA ALA A 27 -1.71 9.67 9.83
C ALA A 27 -1.85 8.40 8.96
N LEU A 28 -2.90 8.30 8.15
CA LEU A 28 -3.20 7.11 7.34
C LEU A 28 -2.70 7.24 5.90
N LEU A 29 -2.52 8.47 5.41
CA LEU A 29 -2.11 8.74 4.03
C LEU A 29 -0.61 9.06 3.98
N PRO A 30 0.12 8.58 2.97
CA PRO A 30 1.51 8.94 2.80
C PRO A 30 1.66 10.45 2.52
N PRO A 31 2.69 11.15 3.07
CA PRO A 31 2.90 12.59 2.86
C PRO A 31 3.07 12.92 1.38
N GLU A 32 2.43 13.96 0.85
CA GLU A 32 2.26 14.21 -0.59
C GLU A 32 3.54 14.04 -1.44
N ASP A 33 4.67 14.57 -0.97
CA ASP A 33 5.94 14.60 -1.73
C ASP A 33 6.81 13.33 -1.58
N MET A 34 6.41 12.35 -0.78
CA MET A 34 7.17 11.10 -0.66
C MET A 34 6.88 10.12 -1.80
N ASP A 35 7.92 9.45 -2.31
CA ASP A 35 7.76 8.31 -3.20
C ASP A 35 7.14 7.12 -2.45
N VAL A 36 6.13 6.50 -3.06
CA VAL A 36 5.53 5.23 -2.63
C VAL A 36 6.15 4.12 -3.45
N LEU A 37 6.89 3.24 -2.78
CA LEU A 37 7.54 2.09 -3.39
C LEU A 37 6.70 0.84 -3.19
N ARG A 38 6.46 0.12 -4.28
CA ARG A 38 5.74 -1.16 -4.28
C ARG A 38 6.58 -2.20 -4.97
N LEU A 39 6.41 -3.45 -4.55
CA LEU A 39 7.02 -4.59 -5.22
C LEU A 39 5.87 -5.54 -5.59
N THR A 40 5.30 -5.35 -6.79
CA THR A 40 4.09 -6.09 -7.19
C THR A 40 4.38 -7.51 -7.65
N SER A 41 5.55 -7.72 -8.27
CA SER A 41 6.11 -8.99 -8.70
C SER A 41 7.49 -9.20 -8.07
N PHE A 42 7.83 -10.46 -7.87
CA PHE A 42 9.21 -10.84 -7.57
C PHE A 42 10.03 -10.90 -8.87
N PRO A 43 11.35 -10.65 -8.81
CA PRO A 43 12.21 -10.78 -9.99
C PRO A 43 12.27 -12.23 -10.48
N ASP A 44 12.57 -12.39 -11.77
CA ASP A 44 12.74 -13.71 -12.39
C ASP A 44 13.79 -14.55 -11.65
N GLY A 45 13.49 -15.84 -11.47
CA GLY A 45 14.34 -16.76 -10.72
C GLY A 45 14.22 -16.65 -9.20
N HIS A 46 13.35 -15.78 -8.67
CA HIS A 46 13.02 -15.77 -7.25
C HIS A 46 12.33 -17.08 -6.84
N LYS A 47 12.97 -17.82 -5.93
CA LYS A 47 12.45 -19.06 -5.37
C LYS A 47 11.70 -18.75 -4.08
N ALA A 48 10.39 -18.92 -4.10
CA ALA A 48 9.54 -18.68 -2.93
C ALA A 48 9.83 -19.67 -1.79
N GLU A 49 10.38 -20.84 -2.13
CA GLU A 49 10.68 -21.95 -1.23
C GLU A 49 11.91 -21.68 -0.36
N ASP A 50 12.81 -20.80 -0.81
CA ASP A 50 14.03 -20.43 -0.10
C ASP A 50 13.78 -19.35 0.97
N GLN A 51 12.53 -18.90 1.13
CA GLN A 51 12.18 -17.85 2.07
C GLN A 51 12.09 -18.36 3.52
N ALA A 52 12.46 -17.50 4.46
CA ALA A 52 12.32 -17.81 5.88
C ALA A 52 10.86 -18.11 6.24
N GLU A 53 10.66 -19.06 7.16
CA GLU A 53 9.35 -19.42 7.68
C GLU A 53 8.58 -18.18 8.16
N GLY A 54 7.32 -18.04 7.73
CA GLY A 54 6.48 -16.86 8.01
C GLY A 54 6.62 -15.70 7.03
N THR A 55 7.45 -15.83 5.99
CA THR A 55 7.52 -14.83 4.90
C THR A 55 6.26 -14.89 4.05
N ASN A 56 5.63 -13.74 3.81
CA ASN A 56 4.47 -13.66 2.94
C ASN A 56 4.90 -13.55 1.46
N VAL A 57 4.82 -14.68 0.75
CA VAL A 57 5.12 -14.82 -0.68
C VAL A 57 3.90 -14.59 -1.59
N ALA A 58 2.73 -14.25 -1.03
CA ALA A 58 1.57 -13.88 -1.84
C ALA A 58 1.86 -12.62 -2.66
N LYS A 59 1.24 -12.51 -3.84
CA LYS A 59 1.38 -11.33 -4.70
C LYS A 59 0.93 -10.08 -3.95
N TYR A 60 1.53 -8.93 -4.25
CA TYR A 60 1.26 -7.67 -3.56
C TYR A 60 -0.24 -7.35 -3.49
N PHE A 61 -0.96 -7.47 -4.60
CA PHE A 61 -2.39 -7.17 -4.65
C PHE A 61 -3.30 -8.20 -3.99
N ASP A 62 -2.79 -9.36 -3.58
CA ASP A 62 -3.58 -10.39 -2.87
C ASP A 62 -3.52 -10.22 -1.35
N ARG A 63 -2.67 -9.31 -0.88
CA ARG A 63 -2.45 -8.96 0.52
C ARG A 63 -3.30 -7.73 0.86
N GLY A 64 -4.28 -7.89 1.74
CA GLY A 64 -5.30 -6.87 2.02
C GLY A 64 -4.75 -5.50 2.41
N TRP A 65 -3.72 -5.45 3.27
CA TRP A 65 -3.05 -4.19 3.61
C TRP A 65 -2.30 -3.57 2.43
N CYS A 66 -1.57 -4.34 1.65
CA CYS A 66 -0.87 -3.85 0.46
C CYS A 66 -1.84 -3.32 -0.60
N PHE A 67 -2.97 -4.02 -0.81
CA PHE A 67 -4.05 -3.54 -1.68
C PHE A 67 -4.65 -2.21 -1.18
N THR A 68 -4.81 -2.06 0.14
CA THR A 68 -5.32 -0.82 0.75
C THR A 68 -4.35 0.33 0.58
N GLU A 69 -3.07 0.11 0.86
CA GLU A 69 -1.99 1.08 0.68
C GLU A 69 -1.91 1.58 -0.77
N GLN A 70 -2.06 0.66 -1.74
CA GLN A 70 -2.16 1.03 -3.16
C GLN A 70 -3.32 2.00 -3.41
N CYS A 71 -4.51 1.68 -2.91
CA CYS A 71 -5.69 2.47 -3.18
C CYS A 71 -5.56 3.87 -2.56
N TRP A 72 -5.02 3.97 -1.35
CA TRP A 72 -4.70 5.26 -0.71
C TRP A 72 -3.65 6.07 -1.46
N ALA A 73 -2.60 5.43 -1.99
CA ALA A 73 -1.64 6.10 -2.86
C ALA A 73 -2.34 6.62 -4.12
N GLY A 74 -3.30 5.87 -4.68
CA GLY A 74 -4.13 6.31 -5.81
C GLY A 74 -4.95 7.58 -5.54
N LEU A 75 -5.41 7.79 -4.31
CA LEU A 75 -6.17 8.99 -3.91
C LEU A 75 -5.30 10.25 -3.88
N THR A 76 -4.06 10.13 -3.41
CA THR A 76 -3.26 11.29 -2.97
C THR A 76 -2.04 11.57 -3.83
N LYS A 77 -1.49 10.58 -4.52
CA LYS A 77 -0.18 10.69 -5.17
C LYS A 77 -0.26 11.07 -6.64
N ALA A 78 0.68 11.90 -7.07
CA ALA A 78 1.00 12.03 -8.48
C ALA A 78 1.54 10.70 -9.01
N GLY A 79 1.27 10.39 -10.28
CA GLY A 79 1.65 9.10 -10.88
C GLY A 79 3.16 8.81 -10.78
N TYR A 80 3.99 9.83 -10.96
CA TYR A 80 5.45 9.72 -10.90
C TYR A 80 6.03 9.51 -9.50
N LEU A 81 5.20 9.59 -8.44
CA LEU A 81 5.56 9.29 -7.05
C LEU A 81 5.07 7.89 -6.63
N SER A 82 4.51 7.08 -7.54
CA SER A 82 4.01 5.73 -7.25
C SER A 82 4.77 4.69 -8.06
N LEU A 83 5.90 4.26 -7.55
CA LEU A 83 6.86 3.42 -8.26
C LEU A 83 6.59 1.94 -7.99
N ASP A 84 6.47 1.15 -9.06
CA ASP A 84 6.44 -0.30 -9.00
C ASP A 84 7.81 -0.90 -9.34
N LEU A 85 8.52 -1.32 -8.30
CA LEU A 85 9.83 -1.96 -8.42
C LEU A 85 9.76 -3.35 -9.05
N GLY A 86 8.56 -3.95 -9.15
CA GLY A 86 8.35 -5.19 -9.88
C GLY A 86 8.62 -5.08 -11.40
N LEU A 87 8.66 -3.85 -11.92
CA LEU A 87 8.97 -3.55 -13.31
C LEU A 87 10.48 -3.34 -13.56
N MET A 88 11.31 -3.34 -12.51
CA MET A 88 12.75 -3.18 -12.66
C MET A 88 13.36 -4.36 -13.43
N ARG A 89 14.26 -4.03 -14.37
CA ARG A 89 15.05 -5.00 -15.14
C ARG A 89 16.36 -5.33 -14.42
N GLY A 90 16.66 -6.62 -14.31
CA GLY A 90 17.91 -7.12 -13.73
C GLY A 90 19.13 -6.78 -14.60
N GLY A 91 20.26 -6.48 -13.95
CA GLY A 91 21.53 -6.17 -14.63
C GLY A 91 21.60 -4.78 -15.26
N VAL A 92 20.63 -3.91 -15.00
CA VAL A 92 20.59 -2.52 -15.46
C VAL A 92 20.94 -1.59 -14.30
N GLU A 93 21.84 -0.64 -14.55
CA GLU A 93 22.10 0.48 -13.65
C GLU A 93 21.10 1.60 -13.94
N TYR A 94 20.49 2.14 -12.88
CA TYR A 94 19.46 3.16 -12.99
C TYR A 94 19.95 4.49 -12.44
N ASP A 95 19.66 5.56 -13.18
CA ASP A 95 19.54 6.90 -12.60
C ASP A 95 18.10 7.16 -12.13
N CYS A 96 17.87 8.28 -11.44
CA CYS A 96 16.54 8.62 -10.93
C CYS A 96 15.47 8.78 -12.02
N GLY A 97 15.84 9.19 -13.24
CA GLY A 97 14.90 9.40 -14.34
C GLY A 97 14.44 8.08 -14.94
N SER A 98 15.40 7.26 -15.35
CA SER A 98 15.19 5.91 -15.89
C SER A 98 14.47 4.99 -14.89
N LEU A 99 14.77 5.09 -13.59
CA LEU A 99 14.04 4.32 -12.58
C LEU A 99 12.55 4.68 -12.55
N ARG A 100 12.25 6.00 -12.59
CA ARG A 100 10.86 6.48 -12.59
C ARG A 100 10.13 6.09 -13.86
N GLU A 101 10.78 6.20 -15.01
CA GLU A 101 10.19 5.83 -16.30
C GLU A 101 9.75 4.35 -16.30
N ASP A 102 10.67 3.44 -15.99
CA ASP A 102 10.36 2.00 -15.96
C ASP A 102 9.32 1.66 -14.88
N CYS A 103 9.46 2.21 -13.67
CA CYS A 103 8.59 1.87 -12.54
C CYS A 103 7.19 2.51 -12.58
N THR A 104 6.94 3.42 -13.54
CA THR A 104 5.62 4.05 -13.72
C THR A 104 4.94 3.63 -15.03
N GLN A 105 5.62 2.83 -15.84
CA GLN A 105 5.11 2.28 -17.08
C GLN A 105 3.81 1.50 -16.85
N ASP A 106 2.90 1.55 -17.83
CA ASP A 106 1.57 0.91 -17.81
C ASP A 106 0.63 1.38 -16.69
N GLY A 107 0.84 2.59 -16.19
CA GLY A 107 -0.12 3.26 -15.32
C GLY A 107 -0.03 2.77 -13.89
N GLY A 108 1.20 2.67 -13.35
CA GLY A 108 1.48 2.22 -11.98
C GLY A 108 0.57 2.82 -10.89
N ARG A 109 0.00 4.01 -11.13
CA ARG A 109 -1.14 4.55 -10.36
C ARG A 109 -2.49 4.06 -10.91
N ARG A 110 -3.15 3.20 -10.15
CA ARG A 110 -4.56 2.83 -10.39
C ARG A 110 -5.51 4.02 -10.13
N PRO A 111 -6.55 4.23 -10.96
CA PRO A 111 -7.59 5.20 -10.66
C PRO A 111 -8.23 4.97 -9.29
N PRO A 112 -8.58 6.05 -8.55
CA PRO A 112 -9.36 5.95 -7.32
C PRO A 112 -10.60 5.06 -7.47
N LEU A 113 -10.77 4.11 -6.56
CA LEU A 113 -11.98 3.28 -6.50
C LEU A 113 -13.05 3.99 -5.66
N LEU A 114 -14.31 3.88 -6.07
CA LEU A 114 -15.42 4.20 -5.18
C LEU A 114 -15.39 3.29 -3.94
N PRO A 115 -15.84 3.75 -2.76
CA PRO A 115 -15.85 2.94 -1.55
C PRO A 115 -16.52 1.57 -1.70
N SER A 116 -17.61 1.48 -2.47
CA SER A 116 -18.31 0.23 -2.76
C SER A 116 -17.48 -0.75 -3.61
N ALA A 117 -16.80 -0.24 -4.64
CA ALA A 117 -15.92 -1.04 -5.50
C ALA A 117 -14.69 -1.54 -4.75
N PHE A 118 -14.08 -0.67 -3.92
CA PHE A 118 -13.00 -1.05 -3.02
C PHE A 118 -13.44 -2.16 -2.05
N ALA A 119 -14.61 -2.01 -1.43
CA ALA A 119 -15.14 -3.00 -0.49
C ALA A 119 -15.38 -4.36 -1.16
N ALA A 120 -15.87 -4.39 -2.40
CA ALA A 120 -16.07 -5.61 -3.17
C ALA A 120 -14.74 -6.30 -3.52
N GLU A 121 -13.73 -5.55 -3.97
CA GLU A 121 -12.43 -6.12 -4.31
C GLU A 121 -11.69 -6.63 -3.06
N LEU A 122 -11.81 -5.90 -1.93
CA LEU A 122 -11.20 -6.27 -0.66
C LEU A 122 -11.68 -7.64 -0.16
N GLU A 123 -12.89 -8.08 -0.51
CA GLU A 123 -13.38 -9.40 -0.11
C GLU A 123 -12.57 -10.56 -0.67
N THR A 124 -11.92 -10.35 -1.82
CA THR A 124 -11.06 -11.35 -2.46
C THR A 124 -9.66 -11.43 -1.85
N LYS A 125 -9.34 -10.52 -0.90
CA LYS A 125 -7.98 -10.35 -0.36
C LYS A 125 -7.81 -11.05 0.98
N SER A 126 -6.55 -11.41 1.28
CA SER A 126 -6.17 -12.12 2.49
C SER A 126 -5.38 -11.23 3.46
N PHE A 127 -5.57 -11.45 4.76
CA PHE A 127 -4.82 -10.79 5.84
C PHE A 127 -4.00 -11.83 6.62
N THR A 128 -2.77 -11.50 6.97
CA THR A 128 -1.76 -12.48 7.43
C THR A 128 -1.89 -12.93 8.88
N ASN A 129 -2.69 -12.23 9.70
CA ASN A 129 -2.72 -12.47 11.15
C ASN A 129 -3.96 -13.24 11.63
N GLY A 130 -4.72 -13.88 10.73
CA GLY A 130 -5.96 -14.59 11.07
C GLY A 130 -7.10 -13.71 11.58
N LYS A 131 -6.84 -12.41 11.76
CA LYS A 131 -7.84 -11.38 12.03
C LYS A 131 -8.36 -10.86 10.70
N ASP A 132 -9.67 -10.84 10.56
CA ASP A 132 -10.32 -10.20 9.44
C ASP A 132 -10.34 -8.67 9.65
N ASP A 133 -9.32 -7.99 9.11
CA ASP A 133 -9.23 -6.53 9.15
C ASP A 133 -10.14 -5.86 8.12
N LYS A 134 -10.86 -6.61 7.27
CA LYS A 134 -11.71 -6.03 6.21
C LYS A 134 -12.71 -4.98 6.73
N PRO A 135 -13.46 -5.19 7.84
CA PRO A 135 -14.40 -4.18 8.32
C PRO A 135 -13.72 -2.89 8.81
N LEU A 136 -12.48 -2.99 9.31
CA LEU A 136 -11.69 -1.83 9.67
C LEU A 136 -11.23 -1.09 8.42
N VAL A 137 -10.61 -1.81 7.50
CA VAL A 137 -10.02 -1.27 6.27
C VAL A 137 -11.06 -0.58 5.39
N LYS A 138 -12.27 -1.14 5.24
CA LYS A 138 -13.38 -0.50 4.51
C LYS A 138 -13.70 0.90 5.05
N ARG A 139 -13.87 1.02 6.38
CA ARG A 139 -14.17 2.30 7.05
C ARG A 139 -13.04 3.31 6.89
N LEU A 140 -11.79 2.85 6.98
CA LEU A 140 -10.63 3.74 6.81
C LEU A 140 -10.52 4.24 5.36
N TYR A 141 -10.78 3.38 4.37
CA TYR A 141 -10.75 3.77 2.97
C TYR A 141 -11.87 4.76 2.62
N GLU A 142 -13.10 4.50 3.05
CA GLU A 142 -14.25 5.39 2.85
C GLU A 142 -13.98 6.78 3.42
N ALA A 143 -13.53 6.87 4.67
CA ALA A 143 -13.17 8.15 5.30
C ALA A 143 -12.08 8.91 4.52
N ALA A 144 -11.05 8.20 4.03
CA ALA A 144 -9.99 8.81 3.24
C ALA A 144 -10.49 9.29 1.86
N PHE A 145 -11.38 8.52 1.22
CA PHE A 145 -11.99 8.89 -0.06
C PHE A 145 -12.81 10.18 0.07
N GLU A 146 -13.73 10.21 1.03
CA GLU A 146 -14.57 11.39 1.29
C GLU A 146 -13.74 12.63 1.62
N GLU A 147 -12.69 12.47 2.42
CA GLU A 147 -11.79 13.56 2.75
C GLU A 147 -11.07 14.11 1.52
N GLN A 148 -10.47 13.27 0.67
CA GLN A 148 -9.71 13.76 -0.48
C GLN A 148 -10.61 14.38 -1.54
N PHE A 149 -11.75 13.76 -1.84
CA PHE A 149 -12.68 14.29 -2.84
C PHE A 149 -13.46 15.51 -2.35
N GLY A 150 -13.69 15.63 -1.03
CA GLY A 150 -14.29 16.82 -0.43
C GLY A 150 -13.41 18.08 -0.49
N LYS A 151 -12.12 17.98 -0.83
CA LYS A 151 -11.23 19.14 -1.03
C LYS A 151 -11.41 19.81 -2.41
N ALA A 152 -12.11 19.16 -3.34
CA ALA A 152 -12.25 19.64 -4.72
C ALA A 152 -13.46 20.58 -4.94
N THR A 153 -14.15 20.99 -3.87
CA THR A 153 -15.23 22.00 -3.85
C THR A 153 -14.70 23.38 -3.52
#